data_AF-A0A1I0QS44-F1
#
_entry.id   AF-A0A1I0QS44-F1
#
_cell.length_a   1.000
_cell.length_b   1.000
_cell.length_c   1.000
_cell.angle_alpha   90.00
_cell.angle_beta   90.00
_cell.angle_gamma   90.00
#
_symmetry.space_group_name_H-M   'P 1'
#
loop_
_entity.id
_entity.type
_entity.pdbx_description
1 polymer ?
#
loop_
_entity_poly.entity_id
_entity_poly.type
_entity_poly.pdbx_seq_one_letter_code
_entity_poly.pdbx_strand_id
1 'polypeptide(L)'
;MRGKSWLKYLVYAVLVAAMVMLSAYIEEKFIRGRLSDWRYPMACMVICITIGLLLGGEYLLKEIKKGGRWGIDFPKLILVGLPALYFSIANFGFASDSPLWSNMIKNVSYTVCEVCGIVSYWTGYVRIFQVILGYIIITSFYKRTKDDLHNQIPTSNFKSWLRYLVNIVLIVIVVFLRERTESAIVSGNHMRQMDGKYIIYGMVMCIAIGFLLGGENLFIEIKKQGKWKINLPKVILLGLPALYISLAALGYIPIHWLATIYNSPIGVIFHPWTVICMNICYAEYITLIEVILGYVIITSFYKFSKNGLTHNQ
;
A
#
# COMPACT_ATOMS: atom_id res chain seq x y z
N MET A 1 19.51 3.81 -24.07
CA MET A 1 18.14 3.77 -23.46
C MET A 1 18.09 3.48 -21.95
N ARG A 2 19.19 3.17 -21.25
CA ARG A 2 19.16 2.88 -19.79
C ARG A 2 18.76 4.08 -18.91
N GLY A 3 19.16 5.30 -19.28
CA GLY A 3 18.90 6.50 -18.46
C GLY A 3 17.41 6.86 -18.29
N LYS A 4 16.56 6.56 -19.28
CA LYS A 4 15.11 6.89 -19.21
C LYS A 4 14.39 6.14 -18.09
N SER A 5 14.79 4.90 -17.80
CA SER A 5 14.19 4.13 -16.70
C SER A 5 14.59 4.66 -15.33
N TRP A 6 15.86 5.05 -15.15
CA TRP A 6 16.34 5.64 -13.88
C TRP A 6 15.61 6.93 -13.54
N LEU A 7 15.54 7.88 -14.48
CA LEU A 7 14.83 9.14 -14.26
C LEU A 7 13.35 8.90 -13.94
N LYS A 8 12.69 7.97 -14.65
CA LYS A 8 11.31 7.59 -14.36
C LYS A 8 11.16 7.16 -12.89
N TYR A 9 11.95 6.19 -12.42
CA TYR A 9 11.80 5.71 -11.05
C TYR A 9 12.23 6.72 -9.99
N LEU A 10 13.14 7.63 -10.32
CA LEU A 10 13.52 8.73 -9.43
C LEU A 10 12.33 9.68 -9.22
N VAL A 11 11.65 10.05 -10.31
CA VAL A 11 10.42 10.87 -10.22
C VAL A 11 9.34 10.15 -9.42
N TYR A 12 9.14 8.85 -9.64
CA TYR A 12 8.22 8.04 -8.83
C TYR A 12 8.58 8.07 -7.34
N ALA A 13 9.86 7.88 -7.00
CA ALA A 13 10.31 7.87 -5.61
C ALA A 13 10.08 9.22 -4.93
N VAL A 14 10.41 10.32 -5.61
CA VAL A 14 10.20 11.69 -5.11
C VAL A 14 8.72 11.97 -4.91
N LEU A 15 7.85 11.60 -5.86
CA LEU A 15 6.41 11.81 -5.74
C LEU A 15 5.80 11.02 -4.59
N VAL A 16 6.15 9.73 -4.44
CA VAL A 16 5.68 8.90 -3.34
C VAL A 16 6.16 9.46 -2.00
N ALA A 17 7.44 9.83 -1.88
CA ALA A 17 7.97 10.44 -0.67
C ALA A 17 7.28 11.76 -0.31
N ALA A 18 7.06 12.64 -1.29
CA ALA A 18 6.35 13.90 -1.09
C ALA A 18 4.90 13.68 -0.62
N MET A 19 4.19 12.70 -1.18
CA MET A 19 2.83 12.35 -0.75
C MET A 19 2.78 11.77 0.67
N VAL A 20 3.72 10.88 1.02
CA VAL A 20 3.83 10.34 2.38
C VAL A 20 4.10 11.45 3.38
N MET A 21 5.05 12.36 3.08
CA MET A 21 5.38 13.50 3.93
C MET A 21 4.21 14.49 4.06
N LEU A 22 3.49 14.75 2.97
CA LEU A 22 2.31 15.62 2.99
C LEU A 22 1.19 15.03 3.85
N SER A 23 0.91 13.73 3.73
CA SER A 23 -0.06 13.06 4.59
C SER A 23 0.36 13.16 6.05
N ALA A 24 1.63 12.89 6.36
CA ALA A 24 2.14 12.96 7.74
C ALA A 24 1.99 14.34 8.34
N TYR A 25 2.25 15.38 7.55
CA TYR A 25 2.05 16.77 7.97
C TYR A 25 0.58 17.09 8.27
N ILE A 26 -0.35 16.66 7.41
CA ILE A 26 -1.80 16.88 7.58
C ILE A 26 -2.29 16.20 8.86
N GLU A 27 -1.87 14.98 9.09
CA GLU A 27 -2.23 14.21 10.28
C GLU A 27 -1.65 14.81 11.57
N GLU A 28 -0.39 15.25 11.55
CA GLU A 28 0.21 15.94 12.69
C GLU A 28 -0.59 17.20 13.06
N LYS A 29 -1.03 17.96 12.05
CA LYS A 29 -1.89 19.13 12.26
C LYS A 29 -3.25 18.75 12.83
N PHE A 30 -3.85 17.64 12.37
CA PHE A 30 -5.10 17.11 12.91
C PHE A 30 -4.97 16.78 14.40
N ILE A 31 -3.92 16.06 14.78
CA ILE A 31 -3.68 15.63 16.17
C ILE A 31 -3.37 16.82 17.08
N ARG A 32 -2.52 17.75 16.64
CA ARG A 32 -2.17 18.94 17.43
C ARG A 32 -3.32 19.94 17.54
N GLY A 33 -4.16 20.03 16.51
CA GLY A 33 -5.27 20.97 16.45
C GLY A 33 -6.41 20.64 17.42
N ARG A 34 -6.53 19.39 17.90
CA ARG A 34 -7.74 18.88 18.59
C ARG A 34 -9.04 19.22 17.84
N LEU A 35 -8.98 19.39 16.52
CA LEU A 35 -10.13 19.76 15.72
C LEU A 35 -10.80 18.46 15.24
N SER A 36 -12.10 18.30 15.51
CA SER A 36 -12.98 17.27 14.93
C SER A 36 -13.25 17.51 13.43
N ASP A 37 -12.29 18.08 12.70
CA ASP A 37 -12.49 18.47 11.31
C ASP A 37 -12.26 17.26 10.39
N TRP A 38 -13.36 16.71 9.91
CA TRP A 38 -13.42 15.61 8.93
C TRP A 38 -12.60 15.87 7.65
N ARG A 39 -12.25 17.13 7.34
CA ARG A 39 -11.42 17.48 6.18
C ARG A 39 -10.02 16.86 6.25
N TYR A 40 -9.44 16.70 7.45
CA TYR A 40 -8.08 16.13 7.58
C TYR A 40 -8.05 14.64 7.21
N PRO A 41 -8.90 13.77 7.79
CA PRO A 41 -9.01 12.38 7.34
C PRO A 41 -9.35 12.26 5.85
N MET A 42 -10.17 13.16 5.31
CA MET A 42 -10.47 13.17 3.88
C MET A 42 -9.25 13.46 3.03
N ALA A 43 -8.46 14.47 3.40
CA ALA A 43 -7.24 14.80 2.70
C ALA A 43 -6.24 13.64 2.74
N CYS A 44 -6.06 12.99 3.90
CA CYS A 44 -5.24 11.79 4.04
C CYS A 44 -5.74 10.64 3.15
N MET A 45 -7.06 10.38 3.11
CA MET A 45 -7.66 9.37 2.22
C MET A 45 -7.33 9.64 0.75
N VAL A 46 -7.53 10.88 0.29
CA VAL A 46 -7.25 11.27 -1.10
C VAL A 46 -5.76 11.08 -1.42
N ILE A 47 -4.86 11.43 -0.50
CA ILE A 47 -3.41 11.23 -0.69
C ILE A 47 -3.08 9.74 -0.78
N CYS A 48 -3.58 8.91 0.14
CA CYS A 48 -3.33 7.47 0.14
C CYS A 48 -3.89 6.78 -1.12
N ILE A 49 -5.10 7.15 -1.57
CA ILE A 49 -5.64 6.70 -2.85
C ILE A 49 -4.72 7.12 -4.00
N THR A 50 -4.22 8.35 -3.98
CA THR A 50 -3.30 8.85 -5.02
C THR A 50 -1.99 8.06 -5.04
N ILE A 51 -1.45 7.68 -3.89
CA ILE A 51 -0.29 6.76 -3.81
C ILE A 51 -0.62 5.42 -4.48
N GLY A 52 -1.80 4.84 -4.21
CA GLY A 52 -2.29 3.65 -4.89
C GLY A 52 -2.38 3.80 -6.41
N LEU A 53 -2.92 4.93 -6.89
CA LEU A 53 -2.98 5.27 -8.32
C LEU A 53 -1.56 5.33 -8.92
N LEU A 54 -0.59 5.93 -8.22
CA LEU A 54 0.81 5.97 -8.66
C LEU A 54 1.41 4.57 -8.78
N LEU A 55 1.20 3.69 -7.79
CA LEU A 55 1.71 2.31 -7.84
C LEU A 55 1.19 1.54 -9.05
N GLY A 56 -0.11 1.70 -9.36
CA GLY A 56 -0.74 1.08 -10.53
C GLY A 56 -0.49 1.84 -11.85
N GLY A 57 0.08 3.04 -11.81
CA GLY A 57 0.28 3.88 -13.00
C GLY A 57 1.16 3.24 -14.07
N GLU A 58 2.12 2.39 -13.70
CA GLU A 58 2.93 1.64 -14.68
C GLU A 58 2.09 0.73 -15.56
N TYR A 59 1.04 0.13 -14.99
CA TYR A 59 0.11 -0.72 -15.72
C TYR A 59 -0.72 0.13 -16.69
N LEU A 60 -1.28 1.25 -16.23
CA LEU A 60 -2.04 2.15 -17.10
C LEU A 60 -1.20 2.68 -18.27
N LEU A 61 0.06 3.09 -18.01
CA LEU A 61 0.97 3.54 -19.06
C LEU A 61 1.26 2.45 -20.11
N LYS A 62 1.23 1.17 -19.73
CA LYS A 62 1.32 0.04 -20.68
C LYS A 62 0.02 -0.09 -21.47
N GLU A 63 -1.13 0.01 -20.82
CA GLU A 63 -2.44 -0.06 -21.47
C GLU A 63 -2.69 1.09 -22.45
N ILE A 64 -2.29 2.32 -22.12
CA ILE A 64 -2.42 3.49 -23.01
C ILE A 64 -1.73 3.25 -24.35
N LYS A 65 -0.54 2.61 -24.32
CA LYS A 65 0.26 2.32 -25.51
C LYS A 65 -0.31 1.24 -26.42
N LYS A 66 -1.23 0.41 -25.91
CA LYS A 66 -1.90 -0.61 -26.74
C LYS A 66 -2.88 0.05 -27.70
N GLY A 67 -3.11 -0.56 -28.87
CA GLY A 67 -4.27 -0.24 -29.70
C GLY A 67 -5.55 -0.87 -29.13
N GLY A 68 -6.73 -0.34 -29.47
CA GLY A 68 -8.01 -0.95 -29.11
C GLY A 68 -8.97 -0.05 -28.33
N ARG A 69 -10.09 -0.63 -27.91
CA ARG A 69 -11.14 0.07 -27.14
C ARG A 69 -10.91 -0.12 -25.64
N TRP A 70 -11.17 0.92 -24.85
CA TRP A 70 -11.11 0.84 -23.39
C TRP A 70 -12.23 -0.05 -22.84
N GLY A 71 -11.87 -0.86 -21.85
CA GLY A 71 -12.78 -1.68 -21.05
C GLY A 71 -12.46 -1.55 -19.57
N ILE A 72 -13.40 -2.00 -18.73
CA ILE A 72 -13.31 -1.99 -17.27
C ILE A 72 -13.46 -3.42 -16.75
N ASP A 73 -12.57 -3.84 -15.86
CA ASP A 73 -12.63 -5.12 -15.15
C ASP A 73 -13.59 -5.00 -13.95
N PHE A 74 -14.90 -5.15 -14.22
CA PHE A 74 -15.94 -5.10 -13.20
C PHE A 74 -15.74 -6.13 -12.06
N PRO A 75 -15.38 -7.40 -12.32
CA PRO A 75 -15.07 -8.34 -11.25
C PRO A 75 -14.03 -7.82 -10.26
N LYS A 76 -12.93 -7.22 -10.77
CA LYS A 76 -11.89 -6.62 -9.92
C LYS A 76 -12.42 -5.45 -9.09
N LEU A 77 -13.18 -4.55 -9.73
CA LEU A 77 -13.74 -3.37 -9.07
C LEU A 77 -14.75 -3.75 -7.97
N ILE A 78 -15.62 -4.73 -8.25
CA ILE A 78 -16.67 -5.16 -7.32
C ILE A 78 -16.08 -5.98 -6.17
N LEU A 79 -15.23 -6.97 -6.45
CA LEU A 79 -14.73 -7.88 -5.42
C LEU A 79 -13.60 -7.31 -4.57
N VAL A 80 -12.76 -6.43 -5.13
CA VAL A 80 -11.62 -5.85 -4.40
C VAL A 80 -11.86 -4.36 -4.13
N GLY A 81 -12.33 -3.62 -5.13
CA GLY A 81 -12.54 -2.18 -5.02
C GLY A 81 -13.64 -1.80 -4.03
N LEU A 82 -14.79 -2.47 -4.05
CA LEU A 82 -15.91 -2.13 -3.16
C LEU A 82 -15.60 -2.43 -1.68
N PRO A 83 -15.03 -3.60 -1.30
CA PRO A 83 -14.53 -3.81 0.06
C PRO A 83 -13.44 -2.80 0.45
N ALA A 84 -12.49 -2.50 -0.45
CA ALA A 84 -11.46 -1.51 -0.15
C ALA A 84 -12.04 -0.10 0.08
N LEU A 85 -13.04 0.31 -0.70
CA LEU A 85 -13.78 1.56 -0.49
C LEU A 85 -14.46 1.58 0.87
N TYR A 86 -15.16 0.48 1.21
CA TYR A 86 -15.84 0.33 2.48
C TYR A 86 -14.88 0.52 3.68
N PHE A 87 -13.73 -0.15 3.66
CA PHE A 87 -12.73 0.05 4.73
C PHE A 87 -12.07 1.42 4.70
N SER A 88 -11.90 2.03 3.50
CA SER A 88 -11.28 3.34 3.35
C SER A 88 -12.08 4.47 3.99
N ILE A 89 -13.41 4.37 4.00
CA ILE A 89 -14.31 5.37 4.58
C ILE A 89 -14.54 5.17 6.09
N ALA A 90 -14.05 4.09 6.68
CA ALA A 90 -14.30 3.76 8.09
C ALA A 90 -13.85 4.89 9.04
N ASN A 91 -12.74 5.57 8.74
CA ASN A 91 -12.23 6.69 9.55
C ASN A 91 -13.13 7.93 9.54
N PHE A 92 -13.97 8.13 8.52
CA PHE A 92 -14.85 9.30 8.47
C PHE A 92 -15.96 9.25 9.51
N GLY A 93 -16.44 8.06 9.85
CA GLY A 93 -17.47 7.89 10.88
C GLY A 93 -17.02 8.36 12.26
N PHE A 94 -15.72 8.33 12.53
CA PHE A 94 -15.14 8.77 13.79
C PHE A 94 -14.88 10.27 13.83
N ALA A 95 -14.54 10.89 12.69
CA ALA A 95 -14.21 12.31 12.62
C ALA A 95 -15.42 13.21 12.30
N SER A 96 -16.57 12.66 11.95
CA SER A 96 -17.76 13.45 11.65
C SER A 96 -18.55 13.78 12.91
N ASP A 97 -18.73 15.08 13.18
CA ASP A 97 -19.67 15.58 14.20
C ASP A 97 -21.15 15.38 13.80
N SER A 98 -21.42 14.92 12.57
CA SER A 98 -22.79 14.70 12.11
C SER A 98 -23.39 13.44 12.76
N PRO A 99 -24.52 13.55 13.49
CA PRO A 99 -25.18 12.41 14.11
C PRO A 99 -25.56 11.31 13.12
N LEU A 100 -26.00 11.68 11.91
CA LEU A 100 -26.39 10.74 10.84
C LEU A 100 -25.19 9.88 10.40
N TRP A 101 -24.07 10.52 10.06
CA TRP A 101 -22.86 9.83 9.64
C TRP A 101 -22.25 9.02 10.77
N SER A 102 -22.25 9.58 11.98
CA SER A 102 -21.74 8.90 13.16
C SER A 102 -22.52 7.62 13.43
N ASN A 103 -23.86 7.62 13.35
CA ASN A 103 -24.65 6.42 13.64
C ASN A 103 -24.56 5.37 12.53
N MET A 104 -24.63 5.78 11.26
CA MET A 104 -24.52 4.84 10.14
C MET A 104 -23.14 4.19 10.08
N ILE A 105 -22.07 4.98 10.19
CA ILE A 105 -20.71 4.45 10.06
C ILE A 105 -20.26 3.81 11.37
N LYS A 106 -20.60 4.34 12.56
CA LYS A 106 -20.25 3.65 13.81
C LYS A 106 -20.91 2.28 13.86
N ASN A 107 -22.20 2.13 13.62
CA ASN A 107 -22.81 0.79 13.70
C ASN A 107 -22.13 -0.23 12.77
N VAL A 108 -21.70 0.22 11.59
CA VAL A 108 -21.09 -0.62 10.57
C VAL A 108 -19.61 -0.90 10.87
N SER A 109 -18.81 0.13 11.13
CA SER A 109 -17.39 0.02 11.49
C SER A 109 -17.20 -0.67 12.84
N TYR A 110 -18.04 -0.36 13.83
CA TYR A 110 -18.00 -0.96 15.15
C TYR A 110 -18.38 -2.43 15.09
N THR A 111 -19.36 -2.85 14.28
CA THR A 111 -19.64 -4.27 14.08
C THR A 111 -18.43 -5.01 13.52
N VAL A 112 -17.73 -4.45 12.53
CA VAL A 112 -16.52 -5.09 11.97
C VAL A 112 -15.37 -5.08 12.98
N CYS A 113 -15.13 -3.94 13.64
CA CYS A 113 -14.08 -3.81 14.65
C CYS A 113 -14.33 -4.72 15.86
N GLU A 114 -15.56 -4.84 16.33
CA GLU A 114 -15.95 -5.66 17.48
C GLU A 114 -15.96 -7.15 17.14
N VAL A 115 -16.57 -7.54 16.01
CA VAL A 115 -16.57 -8.94 15.54
C VAL A 115 -15.16 -9.42 15.23
N CYS A 116 -14.30 -8.55 14.70
CA CYS A 116 -12.92 -8.89 14.41
C CYS A 116 -11.96 -8.66 15.59
N GLY A 117 -12.42 -8.11 16.73
CA GLY A 117 -11.54 -7.74 17.84
C GLY A 117 -10.47 -6.71 17.46
N ILE A 118 -10.69 -5.92 16.41
CA ILE A 118 -9.83 -4.84 15.93
C ILE A 118 -10.28 -3.57 16.64
N VAL A 119 -9.92 -3.44 17.93
CA VAL A 119 -10.45 -2.38 18.82
C VAL A 119 -9.56 -1.12 18.82
N SER A 120 -8.47 -1.08 18.05
CA SER A 120 -7.63 0.11 17.94
C SER A 120 -8.22 1.13 16.96
N TYR A 121 -8.54 2.32 17.47
CA TYR A 121 -9.16 3.44 16.75
C TYR A 121 -8.23 4.14 15.73
N TRP A 122 -7.01 3.62 15.51
CA TRP A 122 -5.91 4.27 14.79
C TRP A 122 -5.00 3.25 14.10
N THR A 123 -5.55 2.55 13.12
CA THR A 123 -4.90 1.38 12.53
C THR A 123 -4.37 1.68 11.14
N GLY A 124 -3.14 1.23 10.89
CA GLY A 124 -2.52 1.29 9.57
C GLY A 124 -3.34 0.57 8.49
N TYR A 125 -4.27 -0.33 8.85
CA TYR A 125 -5.11 -1.04 7.88
C TYR A 125 -5.97 -0.10 7.02
N VAL A 126 -6.46 1.03 7.55
CA VAL A 126 -7.31 1.93 6.75
C VAL A 126 -6.51 2.51 5.59
N ARG A 127 -5.26 2.93 5.84
CA ARG A 127 -4.36 3.41 4.78
C ARG A 127 -4.02 2.34 3.77
N ILE A 128 -3.84 1.10 4.23
CA ILE A 128 -3.64 -0.05 3.34
C ILE A 128 -4.82 -0.13 2.36
N PHE A 129 -6.06 -0.14 2.86
CA PHE A 129 -7.23 -0.22 1.98
C PHE A 129 -7.41 0.99 1.06
N GLN A 130 -7.04 2.20 1.50
CA GLN A 130 -7.04 3.39 0.65
C GLN A 130 -6.05 3.26 -0.52
N VAL A 131 -4.86 2.73 -0.27
CA VAL A 131 -3.85 2.47 -1.31
C VAL A 131 -4.29 1.34 -2.23
N ILE A 132 -4.88 0.28 -1.68
CA ILE A 132 -5.50 -0.81 -2.47
C ILE A 132 -6.58 -0.24 -3.38
N LEU A 133 -7.47 0.62 -2.87
CA LEU A 133 -8.54 1.24 -3.64
C LEU A 133 -7.99 2.02 -4.84
N GLY A 134 -7.01 2.90 -4.60
CA GLY A 134 -6.33 3.62 -5.68
C GLY A 134 -5.71 2.67 -6.71
N TYR A 135 -4.96 1.67 -6.25
CA TYR A 135 -4.35 0.67 -7.12
C TYR A 135 -5.39 -0.10 -7.97
N ILE A 136 -6.53 -0.48 -7.37
CA ILE A 136 -7.58 -1.21 -8.07
C ILE A 136 -8.31 -0.32 -9.07
N ILE A 137 -8.63 0.92 -8.72
CA ILE A 137 -9.26 1.87 -9.66
C ILE A 137 -8.42 1.97 -10.93
N ILE A 138 -7.11 2.24 -10.81
CA ILE A 138 -6.27 2.49 -11.98
C ILE A 138 -5.96 1.21 -12.77
N THR A 139 -5.85 0.06 -12.10
CA THR A 139 -5.55 -1.22 -12.76
C THR A 139 -6.77 -1.97 -13.28
N SER A 140 -7.98 -1.44 -13.06
CA SER A 140 -9.21 -2.00 -13.62
C SER A 140 -9.44 -1.57 -15.08
N PHE A 141 -8.77 -0.53 -15.55
CA PHE A 141 -8.86 -0.07 -16.94
C PHE A 141 -7.90 -0.86 -17.84
N TYR A 142 -8.40 -1.39 -18.96
CA TYR A 142 -7.58 -2.13 -19.91
C TYR A 142 -8.03 -1.86 -21.35
N LYS A 143 -7.17 -2.12 -22.34
CA LYS A 143 -7.56 -2.08 -23.76
C LYS A 143 -7.85 -3.47 -24.31
N ARG A 144 -9.02 -3.63 -24.93
CA ARG A 144 -9.41 -4.82 -25.72
C ARG A 144 -8.89 -4.69 -27.14
N THR A 145 -8.09 -5.66 -27.58
CA THR A 145 -7.65 -5.76 -28.98
C THR A 145 -8.71 -6.46 -29.84
N LYS A 146 -8.63 -6.35 -31.17
CA LYS A 146 -9.57 -7.02 -32.08
C LYS A 146 -9.50 -8.55 -31.95
N ASP A 147 -8.31 -9.08 -31.66
CA ASP A 147 -8.08 -10.52 -31.47
C ASP A 147 -8.74 -11.03 -30.17
N ASP A 148 -8.82 -10.18 -29.14
CA ASP A 148 -9.57 -10.48 -27.92
C ASP A 148 -11.09 -10.48 -28.16
N LEU A 149 -11.58 -9.63 -29.07
CA LEU A 149 -13.02 -9.55 -29.38
C LEU A 149 -13.52 -10.82 -30.08
N HIS A 150 -12.72 -11.41 -30.97
CA HIS A 150 -13.13 -12.62 -31.70
C HIS A 150 -13.07 -13.89 -30.86
N ASN A 151 -12.21 -13.93 -29.83
CA ASN A 151 -12.01 -15.10 -28.98
C ASN A 151 -12.70 -15.04 -27.62
N GLN A 152 -13.42 -13.95 -27.29
CA GLN A 152 -14.12 -13.82 -26.01
C GLN A 152 -15.60 -13.49 -26.20
N ILE A 153 -16.45 -14.51 -26.06
CA ILE A 153 -17.81 -14.32 -25.54
C ILE A 153 -17.65 -13.69 -24.14
N PRO A 154 -18.37 -12.59 -23.81
CA PRO A 154 -18.18 -11.82 -22.58
C PRO A 154 -18.83 -12.50 -21.38
N THR A 155 -18.60 -13.80 -21.18
CA THR A 155 -18.84 -14.37 -19.86
C THR A 155 -17.64 -13.98 -19.01
N SER A 156 -17.86 -13.07 -18.07
CA SER A 156 -16.91 -12.82 -16.98
C SER A 156 -16.47 -14.18 -16.44
N ASN A 157 -15.26 -14.62 -16.83
CA ASN A 157 -14.86 -15.99 -16.61
C ASN A 157 -14.91 -16.21 -15.09
N PHE A 158 -15.68 -17.19 -14.62
CA PHE A 158 -15.81 -17.53 -13.20
C PHE A 158 -14.43 -17.61 -12.52
N LYS A 159 -13.41 -18.02 -13.28
CA LYS A 159 -12.01 -18.02 -12.90
C LYS A 159 -11.45 -16.65 -12.48
N SER A 160 -11.81 -15.56 -13.16
CA SER A 160 -11.39 -14.20 -12.80
C SER A 160 -12.05 -13.74 -11.50
N TRP A 161 -13.35 -13.99 -11.34
CA TRP A 161 -14.09 -13.72 -10.09
C TRP A 161 -13.46 -14.47 -8.92
N LEU A 162 -13.28 -15.79 -9.05
CA LEU A 162 -12.68 -16.62 -8.02
C LEU A 162 -11.26 -16.14 -7.67
N ARG A 163 -10.46 -15.76 -8.66
CA ARG A 163 -9.12 -15.21 -8.42
C ARG A 163 -9.16 -13.92 -7.60
N TYR A 164 -10.04 -12.97 -7.92
CA TYR A 164 -10.15 -11.72 -7.17
C TYR A 164 -10.73 -11.94 -5.77
N LEU A 165 -11.68 -12.87 -5.63
CA LEU A 165 -12.24 -13.28 -4.35
C LEU A 165 -11.15 -13.88 -3.45
N VAL A 166 -10.36 -14.82 -3.97
CA VAL A 166 -9.23 -15.39 -3.21
C VAL A 166 -8.23 -14.29 -2.82
N ASN A 167 -7.93 -13.35 -3.72
CA ASN A 167 -7.00 -12.27 -3.42
C ASN A 167 -7.49 -11.37 -2.27
N ILE A 168 -8.76 -10.91 -2.31
CA ILE A 168 -9.29 -10.07 -1.24
C ILE A 168 -9.40 -10.84 0.09
N VAL A 169 -9.78 -12.12 0.06
CA VAL A 169 -9.81 -12.97 1.26
C VAL A 169 -8.41 -13.09 1.87
N LEU A 170 -7.38 -13.33 1.06
CA LEU A 170 -5.99 -13.38 1.55
C LEU A 170 -5.54 -12.04 2.15
N ILE A 171 -5.84 -10.91 1.50
CA ILE A 171 -5.52 -9.59 2.04
C ILE A 171 -6.20 -9.38 3.39
N VAL A 172 -7.49 -9.70 3.51
CA VAL A 172 -8.25 -9.56 4.76
C VAL A 172 -7.66 -10.45 5.85
N ILE A 173 -7.30 -11.70 5.55
CA ILE A 173 -6.63 -12.61 6.50
C ILE A 173 -5.30 -12.01 6.98
N VAL A 174 -4.46 -11.50 6.07
CA VAL A 174 -3.16 -10.93 6.44
C VAL A 174 -3.31 -9.67 7.28
N VAL A 175 -4.27 -8.79 6.94
CA VAL A 175 -4.60 -7.60 7.75
C VAL A 175 -5.08 -8.01 9.14
N PHE A 176 -5.96 -9.01 9.23
CA PHE A 176 -6.46 -9.51 10.51
C PHE A 176 -5.34 -10.11 11.38
N LEU A 177 -4.46 -10.92 10.78
CA LEU A 177 -3.32 -11.50 11.47
C LEU A 177 -2.36 -10.43 12.02
N ARG A 178 -2.11 -9.37 11.25
CA ARG A 178 -1.33 -8.19 11.68
C ARG A 178 -1.99 -7.52 12.89
N GLU A 179 -3.28 -7.19 12.79
CA GLU A 179 -3.99 -6.52 13.90
C GLU A 179 -4.06 -7.38 15.16
N ARG A 180 -4.21 -8.70 15.00
CA ARG A 180 -4.17 -9.63 16.14
C ARG A 180 -2.83 -9.56 16.85
N THR A 181 -1.73 -9.47 16.11
CA THR A 181 -0.40 -9.34 16.73
C THR A 181 -0.17 -8.00 17.39
N GLU A 182 -0.63 -6.88 16.79
CA GLU A 182 -0.54 -5.57 17.43
C GLU A 182 -1.39 -5.52 18.70
N SER A 183 -2.60 -6.05 18.65
CA SER A 183 -3.49 -6.15 19.81
C SER A 183 -2.88 -6.98 20.93
N ALA A 184 -2.14 -8.05 20.61
CA ALA A 184 -1.42 -8.86 21.60
C ALA A 184 -0.28 -8.07 22.27
N ILE A 185 0.43 -7.21 21.53
CA ILE A 185 1.46 -6.31 22.08
C ILE A 185 0.83 -5.30 23.05
N VAL A 186 -0.30 -4.69 22.65
CA VAL A 186 -0.96 -3.64 23.45
C VAL A 186 -1.64 -4.20 24.70
N SER A 187 -2.29 -5.36 24.60
CA SER A 187 -3.06 -5.96 25.72
C SER A 187 -2.20 -6.71 26.74
N GLY A 188 -1.00 -7.16 26.37
CA GLY A 188 -0.07 -7.75 27.33
C GLY A 188 0.52 -6.70 28.27
N ASN A 189 0.71 -7.04 29.56
CA ASN A 189 1.63 -6.32 30.49
C ASN A 189 3.09 -6.27 29.99
N HIS A 190 3.34 -6.69 28.75
CA HIS A 190 4.61 -6.74 28.03
C HIS A 190 5.03 -5.38 27.46
N MET A 191 4.34 -4.27 27.77
CA MET A 191 4.87 -2.92 27.46
C MET A 191 6.32 -2.72 27.96
N ARG A 192 6.75 -3.44 29.00
CA ARG A 192 8.13 -3.39 29.50
C ARG A 192 9.16 -4.13 28.63
N GLN A 193 8.73 -5.01 27.72
CA GLN A 193 9.61 -5.69 26.75
C GLN A 193 8.84 -5.85 25.44
N MET A 194 8.90 -4.83 24.58
CA MET A 194 8.54 -5.00 23.17
C MET A 194 9.47 -6.07 22.58
N ASP A 195 9.01 -7.32 22.52
CA ASP A 195 9.75 -8.40 21.86
C ASP A 195 9.78 -8.09 20.36
N GLY A 196 10.98 -7.80 19.84
CA GLY A 196 11.20 -7.44 18.44
C GLY A 196 10.61 -8.43 17.44
N LYS A 197 10.35 -9.68 17.86
CA LYS A 197 9.64 -10.68 17.05
C LYS A 197 8.28 -10.20 16.56
N TYR A 198 7.49 -9.51 17.38
CA TYR A 198 6.16 -9.05 16.96
C TYR A 198 6.24 -7.92 15.94
N ILE A 199 7.25 -7.03 16.05
CA ILE A 199 7.50 -5.97 15.08
C ILE A 199 7.92 -6.59 13.73
N ILE A 200 8.84 -7.57 13.75
CA ILE A 200 9.24 -8.31 12.55
C ILE A 200 8.02 -8.99 11.91
N TYR A 201 7.17 -9.61 12.71
CA TYR A 201 5.95 -10.25 12.20
C TYR A 201 5.02 -9.23 11.52
N GLY A 202 4.75 -8.08 12.17
CA GLY A 202 3.96 -7.00 11.58
C GLY A 202 4.53 -6.53 10.24
N MET A 203 5.84 -6.28 10.19
CA MET A 203 6.56 -5.89 8.97
C MET A 203 6.41 -6.93 7.85
N VAL A 204 6.60 -8.22 8.16
CA VAL A 204 6.45 -9.31 7.18
C VAL A 204 5.02 -9.37 6.64
N MET A 205 4.00 -9.17 7.48
CA MET A 205 2.61 -9.16 7.05
C MET A 205 2.31 -7.98 6.11
N CYS A 206 2.81 -6.78 6.40
CA CYS A 206 2.67 -5.62 5.51
C CYS A 206 3.34 -5.85 4.15
N ILE A 207 4.56 -6.41 4.14
CA ILE A 207 5.27 -6.80 2.90
C ILE A 207 4.46 -7.84 2.11
N ALA A 208 3.85 -8.81 2.80
CA ALA A 208 3.01 -9.83 2.17
C ALA A 208 1.78 -9.22 1.48
N ILE A 209 1.15 -8.18 2.05
CA ILE A 209 0.07 -7.44 1.38
C ILE A 209 0.59 -6.80 0.09
N GLY A 210 1.77 -6.18 0.11
CA GLY A 210 2.42 -5.66 -1.09
C GLY A 210 2.65 -6.72 -2.17
N PHE A 211 3.05 -7.93 -1.77
CA PHE A 211 3.22 -9.08 -2.66
C PHE A 211 1.89 -9.49 -3.30
N LEU A 212 0.80 -9.55 -2.51
CA LEU A 212 -0.53 -9.89 -3.00
C LEU A 212 -1.04 -8.86 -4.03
N LEU A 213 -0.77 -7.56 -3.82
CA LEU A 213 -1.13 -6.52 -4.78
C LEU A 213 -0.37 -6.64 -6.10
N GLY A 214 0.94 -6.88 -6.04
CA GLY A 214 1.76 -7.03 -7.24
C GLY A 214 1.74 -8.44 -7.86
N GLY A 215 1.09 -9.41 -7.20
CA GLY A 215 1.09 -10.82 -7.59
C GLY A 215 0.51 -11.08 -8.97
N GLU A 216 -0.50 -10.30 -9.39
CA GLU A 216 -1.07 -10.40 -10.75
C GLU A 216 0.00 -10.18 -11.83
N ASN A 217 0.87 -9.19 -11.64
CA ASN A 217 1.98 -8.94 -12.56
C ASN A 217 2.96 -10.12 -12.58
N LEU A 218 3.28 -10.71 -11.42
CA LEU A 218 4.14 -11.89 -11.38
C LEU A 218 3.51 -13.09 -12.10
N PHE A 219 2.22 -13.36 -11.90
CA PHE A 219 1.53 -14.44 -12.62
C PHE A 219 1.52 -14.24 -14.14
N ILE A 220 1.40 -12.99 -14.60
CA ILE A 220 1.53 -12.66 -16.03
C ILE A 220 2.95 -12.95 -16.52
N GLU A 221 3.99 -12.55 -15.76
CA GLU A 221 5.39 -12.79 -16.13
C GLU A 221 5.77 -14.28 -16.08
N ILE A 222 5.22 -15.06 -15.14
CA ILE A 222 5.45 -16.52 -15.07
C ILE A 222 5.02 -17.22 -16.36
N LYS A 223 3.90 -16.80 -16.97
CA LYS A 223 3.37 -17.40 -18.20
C LYS A 223 4.19 -17.08 -19.45
N LYS A 224 5.03 -16.04 -19.42
CA LYS A 224 5.87 -15.67 -20.57
C LYS A 224 7.03 -16.66 -20.73
N GLN A 225 7.54 -16.78 -21.95
CA GLN A 225 8.79 -17.49 -22.22
C GLN A 225 9.98 -16.52 -22.14
N GLY A 226 11.17 -17.01 -21.80
CA GLY A 226 12.39 -16.21 -21.72
C GLY A 226 13.11 -16.30 -20.38
N LYS A 227 14.17 -15.49 -20.23
CA LYS A 227 15.00 -15.46 -19.01
C LYS A 227 14.47 -14.41 -18.03
N TRP A 228 14.46 -14.76 -16.75
CA TRP A 228 14.15 -13.82 -15.68
C TRP A 228 15.20 -12.71 -15.60
N LYS A 229 14.73 -11.48 -15.43
CA LYS A 229 15.53 -10.28 -15.17
C LYS A 229 14.89 -9.48 -14.04
N ILE A 230 15.70 -8.65 -13.41
CA ILE A 230 15.29 -7.74 -12.33
C ILE A 230 15.40 -6.30 -12.83
N ASN A 231 14.40 -5.48 -12.52
CA ASN A 231 14.40 -4.06 -12.80
C ASN A 231 15.22 -3.31 -11.73
N LEU A 232 16.55 -3.32 -11.88
CA LEU A 232 17.48 -2.72 -10.92
C LEU A 232 17.15 -1.25 -10.57
N PRO A 233 16.84 -0.34 -11.53
CA PRO A 233 16.46 1.03 -11.19
C PRO A 233 15.28 1.11 -10.21
N LYS A 234 14.26 0.25 -10.39
CA LYS A 234 13.08 0.20 -9.53
C LYS A 234 13.44 -0.29 -8.12
N VAL A 235 14.24 -1.36 -8.02
CA VAL A 235 14.69 -1.90 -6.74
C VAL A 235 15.58 -0.90 -5.99
N ILE A 236 16.50 -0.25 -6.68
CA ILE A 236 17.46 0.67 -6.04
C ILE A 236 16.77 1.97 -5.60
N LEU A 237 15.92 2.56 -6.42
CA LEU A 237 15.31 3.87 -6.13
C LEU A 237 14.05 3.81 -5.28
N LEU A 238 13.30 2.70 -5.32
CA LEU A 238 12.09 2.53 -4.52
C LEU A 238 12.27 1.46 -3.44
N GLY A 239 12.86 0.32 -3.78
CA GLY A 239 13.00 -0.82 -2.87
C GLY A 239 13.98 -0.58 -1.73
N LEU A 240 15.20 -0.10 -2.01
CA LEU A 240 16.20 0.13 -0.97
C LEU A 240 15.79 1.21 0.04
N PRO A 241 15.27 2.39 -0.37
CA PRO A 241 14.75 3.37 0.59
C PRO A 241 13.59 2.82 1.40
N ALA A 242 12.65 2.10 0.78
CA ALA A 242 11.52 1.50 1.49
C ALA A 242 11.99 0.43 2.50
N LEU A 243 12.97 -0.40 2.13
CA LEU A 243 13.59 -1.37 3.03
C LEU A 243 14.28 -0.69 4.20
N TYR A 244 15.06 0.35 3.93
CA TYR A 244 15.75 1.12 4.97
C TYR A 244 14.77 1.70 5.99
N ILE A 245 13.69 2.35 5.52
CA ILE A 245 12.65 2.91 6.38
C ILE A 245 11.91 1.80 7.15
N SER A 246 11.60 0.67 6.52
CA SER A 246 10.94 -0.45 7.18
C SER A 246 11.81 -1.03 8.30
N LEU A 247 13.12 -1.20 8.05
CA LEU A 247 14.07 -1.68 9.05
C LEU A 247 14.32 -0.67 10.18
N ALA A 248 14.14 0.63 9.93
CA ALA A 248 14.23 1.64 10.98
C ALA A 248 13.19 1.42 12.10
N ALA A 249 12.06 0.77 11.80
CA ALA A 249 11.08 0.37 12.81
C ALA A 249 11.64 -0.65 13.82
N LEU A 250 12.53 -1.55 13.38
CA LEU A 250 13.23 -2.48 14.28
C LEU A 250 14.25 -1.73 15.16
N GLY A 251 14.86 -0.70 14.59
CA GLY A 251 15.77 0.21 15.27
C GLY A 251 15.08 1.14 16.27
N TYR A 252 13.76 1.09 16.46
CA TYR A 252 13.07 1.82 17.53
C TYR A 252 13.38 1.26 18.92
N ILE A 253 13.65 -0.05 18.99
CA ILE A 253 13.88 -0.79 20.24
C ILE A 253 15.14 -0.32 21.00
N PRO A 254 16.24 0.15 20.35
CA PRO A 254 17.38 0.73 21.04
C PRO A 254 17.48 2.27 20.92
N ILE A 255 16.42 3.03 20.59
CA ILE A 255 16.54 4.51 20.44
C ILE A 255 16.97 5.22 21.73
N HIS A 256 16.78 4.62 22.90
CA HIS A 256 17.38 5.12 24.14
C HIS A 256 18.93 5.15 24.09
N TRP A 257 19.57 4.28 23.29
CA TRP A 257 21.01 4.33 22.99
C TRP A 257 21.38 5.39 21.94
N LEU A 258 20.47 5.71 21.01
CA LEU A 258 20.67 6.78 20.02
C LEU A 258 20.44 8.18 20.60
N ALA A 259 19.74 8.31 21.73
CA ALA A 259 19.64 9.58 22.48
C ALA A 259 21.04 10.13 22.86
N THR A 260 22.02 9.24 23.05
CA THR A 260 23.43 9.61 23.27
C THR A 260 24.09 10.19 22.00
N ILE A 261 23.68 9.71 20.82
CA ILE A 261 24.10 10.25 19.51
C ILE A 261 23.30 11.52 19.15
N TYR A 262 22.11 11.70 19.71
CA TYR A 262 21.22 12.86 19.48
C TYR A 262 21.86 14.18 19.93
N ASN A 263 22.68 14.13 20.99
CA ASN A 263 23.48 15.28 21.44
C ASN A 263 24.77 15.48 20.64
N SER A 264 25.06 14.65 19.63
CA SER A 264 26.22 14.82 18.75
C SER A 264 25.87 15.71 17.54
N PRO A 265 26.87 16.38 16.93
CA PRO A 265 26.68 17.14 15.69
C PRO A 265 26.12 16.29 14.53
N ILE A 266 26.37 14.98 14.54
CA ILE A 266 25.83 14.04 13.55
C ILE A 266 24.31 13.84 13.77
N GLY A 267 23.84 13.93 15.01
CA GLY A 267 22.43 13.82 15.38
C GLY A 267 21.53 14.85 14.69
N VAL A 268 22.05 16.04 14.38
CA VAL A 268 21.30 17.12 13.70
C VAL A 268 20.90 16.73 12.27
N ILE A 269 21.75 15.97 11.56
CA ILE A 269 21.47 15.49 10.19
C ILE A 269 20.34 14.44 10.21
N PHE A 270 20.29 13.62 11.26
CA PHE A 270 19.27 12.60 11.45
C PHE A 270 18.06 13.10 12.27
N HIS A 271 18.05 14.35 12.71
CA HIS A 271 16.99 14.92 13.55
C HIS A 271 15.62 14.93 12.86
N PRO A 272 15.48 15.31 11.57
CA PRO A 272 14.20 15.19 10.90
C PRO A 272 13.71 13.74 10.86
N TRP A 273 14.61 12.80 10.62
CA TRP A 273 14.29 11.36 10.52
C TRP A 273 13.97 10.71 11.86
N THR A 274 14.63 11.11 12.94
CA THR A 274 14.35 10.62 14.29
C THR A 274 13.05 11.18 14.84
N VAL A 275 12.75 12.46 14.58
CA VAL A 275 11.42 13.05 14.85
C VAL A 275 10.34 12.38 14.00
N ILE A 276 10.67 12.01 12.75
CA ILE A 276 9.81 11.19 11.86
C ILE A 276 9.67 9.74 12.37
N CYS A 277 10.59 9.19 13.15
CA CYS A 277 10.42 7.84 13.69
C CYS A 277 9.77 7.83 15.08
N MET A 278 9.81 8.94 15.83
CA MET A 278 9.41 9.00 17.24
C MET A 278 7.93 9.26 17.52
N ASN A 279 7.16 9.83 16.59
CA ASN A 279 5.73 10.02 16.80
C ASN A 279 4.91 8.78 16.42
N ILE A 280 3.93 8.43 17.26
CA ILE A 280 2.95 7.34 17.05
C ILE A 280 2.27 7.41 15.68
N CYS A 281 2.11 8.62 15.13
CA CYS A 281 1.58 8.90 13.79
C CYS A 281 2.38 8.22 12.65
N TYR A 282 3.62 7.81 12.89
CA TYR A 282 4.50 7.23 11.88
C TYR A 282 4.44 5.71 11.75
N ALA A 283 3.86 4.99 12.72
CA ALA A 283 3.64 3.55 12.60
C ALA A 283 2.76 3.20 11.38
N GLU A 284 1.76 4.04 11.10
CA GLU A 284 0.88 3.88 9.95
C GLU A 284 1.60 4.21 8.60
N TYR A 285 2.57 5.12 8.59
CA TYR A 285 3.39 5.39 7.39
C TYR A 285 4.41 4.29 7.13
N ILE A 286 5.01 3.71 8.18
CA ILE A 286 5.89 2.55 8.06
C ILE A 286 5.12 1.39 7.40
N THR A 287 3.89 1.14 7.86
CA THR A 287 2.99 0.14 7.26
C THR A 287 2.79 0.35 5.76
N LEU A 288 2.56 1.60 5.34
CA LEU A 288 2.44 1.96 3.92
C LEU A 288 3.74 1.68 3.15
N ILE A 289 4.88 2.07 3.70
CA ILE A 289 6.19 1.87 3.09
C ILE A 289 6.52 0.37 2.95
N GLU A 290 6.14 -0.46 3.92
CA GLU A 290 6.30 -1.91 3.88
C GLU A 290 5.44 -2.56 2.78
N VAL A 291 4.19 -2.10 2.61
CA VAL A 291 3.34 -2.51 1.48
C VAL A 291 3.98 -2.12 0.15
N ILE A 292 4.50 -0.90 0.05
CA ILE A 292 5.21 -0.43 -1.15
C ILE A 292 6.46 -1.28 -1.42
N LEU A 293 7.23 -1.61 -0.38
CA LEU A 293 8.41 -2.47 -0.48
C LEU A 293 8.01 -3.84 -1.04
N GLY A 294 6.97 -4.45 -0.49
CA GLY A 294 6.44 -5.72 -0.97
C GLY A 294 6.05 -5.66 -2.45
N TYR A 295 5.27 -4.63 -2.82
CA TYR A 295 4.86 -4.40 -4.20
C TYR A 295 6.05 -4.19 -5.14
N VAL A 296 7.05 -3.40 -4.73
CA VAL A 296 8.25 -3.13 -5.52
C VAL A 296 9.06 -4.41 -5.75
N ILE A 297 9.28 -5.22 -4.71
CA ILE A 297 10.01 -6.49 -4.84
C ILE A 297 9.32 -7.38 -5.87
N ILE A 298 8.03 -7.67 -5.69
CA ILE A 298 7.32 -8.65 -6.53
C ILE A 298 7.18 -8.17 -7.99
N THR A 299 6.99 -6.87 -8.20
CA THR A 299 6.81 -6.29 -9.56
C THR A 299 8.12 -5.90 -10.24
N SER A 300 9.28 -6.11 -9.60
CA SER A 300 10.58 -5.86 -10.21
C SER A 300 11.07 -7.02 -11.06
N PHE A 301 10.50 -8.22 -10.90
CA PHE A 301 10.81 -9.39 -11.71
C PHE A 301 10.04 -9.37 -13.02
N TYR A 302 10.72 -9.63 -14.14
CA TYR A 302 10.11 -9.75 -15.46
C TYR A 302 10.88 -10.74 -16.34
N LYS A 303 10.21 -11.31 -17.36
CA LYS A 303 10.86 -12.16 -18.35
C LYS A 303 11.23 -11.38 -19.60
N PHE A 304 12.48 -11.58 -20.05
CA PHE A 304 13.00 -11.02 -21.29
C PHE A 304 13.09 -12.10 -22.37
N SER A 305 12.33 -11.93 -23.47
CA SER A 305 12.41 -12.78 -24.65
C SER A 305 13.33 -12.16 -25.70
N LYS A 306 14.30 -12.93 -26.22
CA LYS A 306 15.23 -12.47 -27.27
C LYS A 306 14.52 -12.13 -28.58
N ASN A 307 13.36 -12.73 -28.85
CA ASN A 307 12.64 -12.57 -30.11
C ASN A 307 11.80 -11.28 -30.16
N GLY A 308 11.78 -10.48 -29.09
CA GLY A 308 11.00 -9.23 -29.02
C GLY A 308 11.64 -8.01 -29.69
N LEU A 309 12.81 -8.16 -30.34
CA LEU A 309 13.45 -7.07 -31.10
C LEU A 309 12.80 -6.83 -32.48
N THR A 310 11.89 -7.69 -32.94
CA THR A 310 11.33 -7.60 -34.31
C THR A 310 9.91 -7.06 -34.41
N HIS A 311 9.21 -6.71 -33.31
CA HIS A 311 7.79 -6.33 -33.40
C HIS A 311 7.38 -4.98 -32.75
N ASN A 312 8.33 -4.10 -32.43
CA ASN A 312 8.03 -2.72 -32.02
C ASN A 312 8.71 -1.71 -32.97
N GLN A 313 8.34 -1.75 -34.24
CA GLN A 313 8.36 -0.58 -35.14
C GLN A 313 6.93 -0.14 -35.38
#